data_AF-A0A4Y4KGP1-F1
#
_entry.id   AF-A0A4Y4KGP1-F1
#
_cell.length_a   1.000
_cell.length_b   1.000
_cell.length_c   1.000
_cell.angle_alpha   90.00
_cell.angle_beta   90.00
_cell.angle_gamma   90.00
#
_symmetry.space_group_name_H-M   'P 1'
#
loop_
_entity.id
_entity.type
_entity.pdbx_description
1 polymer ?
#
loop_
_entity_poly.entity_id
_entity_poly.type
_entity_poly.pdbx_seq_one_letter_code
_entity_poly.pdbx_strand_id
1 'polypeptide(L)'
;MPVLLHGLLDQAAAPEAKRVLANSILSISEMNAAMPAVLPFLFRLASDPQVPARSGLLDLLVSVAGFSEPIDAEDEVMVRWFGSDSDHPEREQCRAVFVEHASVVAMLAGELSGPVDRTRHRQAAGLL
;
A
#
# COMPACT_ATOMS: atom_id res chain seq x y z
N MET A 1 -6.87 -12.02 7.10
CA MET A 1 -7.08 -10.73 6.42
C MET A 1 -8.47 -10.12 6.68
N PRO A 2 -9.61 -10.79 6.41
CA PRO A 2 -10.93 -10.17 6.60
C PRO A 2 -11.19 -9.67 8.03
N VAL A 3 -10.80 -10.47 9.03
CA VAL A 3 -10.91 -10.09 10.46
C VAL A 3 -10.11 -8.83 10.79
N LEU A 4 -8.93 -8.66 10.17
CA LEU A 4 -8.10 -7.46 10.38
C LEU A 4 -8.75 -6.23 9.74
N LEU A 5 -9.31 -6.37 8.54
CA LEU A 5 -10.05 -5.29 7.88
C LEU A 5 -11.29 -4.85 8.69
N HIS A 6 -12.00 -5.79 9.29
CA HIS A 6 -13.09 -5.47 10.22
C HIS A 6 -12.59 -4.80 11.50
N GLY A 7 -11.46 -5.27 12.06
CA GLY A 7 -10.86 -4.67 13.24
C GLY A 7 -10.45 -3.20 13.05
N LEU A 8 -10.15 -2.77 11.83
CA LEU A 8 -9.88 -1.36 11.51
C LEU A 8 -11.08 -0.43 11.71
N LEU A 9 -12.30 -0.98 11.72
CA LEU A 9 -13.54 -0.22 11.93
C LEU A 9 -13.88 -0.04 13.41
N ASP A 10 -13.29 -0.86 14.29
CA ASP A 10 -13.54 -0.81 15.73
C ASP A 10 -12.56 0.14 16.42
N GLN A 11 -13.06 1.11 17.18
CA GLN A 11 -12.23 2.13 17.84
C GLN A 11 -11.17 1.54 18.79
N ALA A 12 -11.50 0.47 19.52
CA ALA A 12 -10.59 -0.13 20.48
C ALA A 12 -9.57 -1.06 19.81
N ALA A 13 -9.98 -1.78 18.76
CA ALA A 13 -9.15 -2.76 18.07
C ALA A 13 -8.32 -2.14 16.93
N ALA A 14 -8.71 -0.99 16.37
CA ALA A 14 -8.11 -0.44 15.16
C ALA A 14 -6.58 -0.24 15.23
N PRO A 15 -5.96 0.26 16.32
CA PRO A 15 -4.51 0.38 16.40
C PRO A 15 -3.79 -0.97 16.27
N GLU A 16 -4.31 -1.99 16.94
CA GLU A 16 -3.74 -3.34 16.93
C GLU A 16 -4.03 -4.06 15.61
N ALA A 17 -5.25 -3.93 15.08
CA ALA A 17 -5.62 -4.45 13.77
C ALA A 17 -4.74 -3.86 12.66
N LYS A 18 -4.44 -2.55 12.71
CA LYS A 18 -3.51 -1.89 11.78
C LYS A 18 -2.09 -2.43 11.93
N ARG A 19 -1.60 -2.58 13.15
CA ARG A 19 -0.25 -3.14 13.41
C ARG A 19 -0.11 -4.55 12.86
N VAL A 20 -1.07 -5.42 13.17
CA VAL A 20 -1.07 -6.81 12.70
C VAL A 20 -1.25 -6.88 11.19
N LEU A 21 -2.11 -6.03 10.61
CA LEU A 21 -2.27 -5.92 9.17
C LEU A 21 -0.95 -5.56 8.49
N ALA A 22 -0.31 -4.47 8.92
CA ALA A 22 0.96 -4.01 8.36
C ALA A 22 2.03 -5.11 8.40
N ASN A 23 2.18 -5.79 9.55
CA ASN A 23 3.12 -6.89 9.70
C ASN A 23 2.75 -8.14 8.88
N SER A 24 1.48 -8.32 8.51
CA SER A 24 1.02 -9.45 7.70
C SER A 24 1.21 -9.22 6.20
N ILE A 25 1.23 -7.97 5.77
CA ILE A 25 1.29 -7.58 4.35
C ILE A 25 2.66 -7.05 3.92
N LEU A 26 3.45 -6.52 4.83
CA LEU A 26 4.80 -6.03 4.57
C LEU A 26 5.80 -6.69 5.54
N SER A 27 6.83 -7.28 4.95
CA SER A 27 8.09 -7.61 5.60
C SER A 27 9.09 -6.47 5.35
N ILE A 28 10.31 -6.61 5.87
CA ILE A 28 11.41 -5.69 5.59
C ILE A 28 11.75 -5.67 4.09
N SER A 29 11.64 -6.81 3.40
CA SER A 29 12.07 -6.99 2.01
C SER A 29 10.95 -7.40 1.05
N GLU A 30 9.77 -7.78 1.55
CA GLU A 30 8.77 -8.45 0.74
C GLU A 30 7.36 -7.95 1.03
N MET A 31 6.53 -7.96 0.00
CA MET A 31 5.10 -7.69 0.09
C MET A 31 4.33 -9.01 -0.03
N ASN A 32 3.30 -9.18 0.78
CA ASN A 32 2.49 -10.39 0.74
C ASN A 32 1.73 -10.47 -0.59
N ALA A 33 1.73 -11.64 -1.23
CA ALA A 33 1.04 -11.88 -2.50
C ALA A 33 -0.49 -11.63 -2.46
N ALA A 34 -1.10 -11.57 -1.28
CA ALA A 34 -2.51 -11.18 -1.12
C ALA A 34 -2.75 -9.68 -1.27
N MET A 35 -1.71 -8.83 -1.28
CA MET A 35 -1.84 -7.37 -1.28
C MET A 35 -2.70 -6.83 -2.44
N PRO A 36 -2.56 -7.28 -3.70
CA PRO A 36 -3.40 -6.80 -4.80
C PRO A 36 -4.90 -6.96 -4.52
N ALA A 37 -5.30 -8.07 -3.91
CA ALA A 37 -6.69 -8.34 -3.56
C ALA A 37 -7.18 -7.49 -2.36
N VAL A 38 -6.29 -7.06 -1.48
CA VAL A 38 -6.61 -6.28 -0.27
C VAL A 38 -6.63 -4.78 -0.55
N LEU A 39 -5.84 -4.31 -1.53
CA LEU A 39 -5.65 -2.89 -1.84
C LEU A 39 -6.97 -2.11 -2.08
N PRO A 40 -7.97 -2.63 -2.83
CA PRO A 40 -9.23 -1.93 -3.04
C PRO A 40 -10.04 -1.72 -1.75
N PHE A 41 -9.85 -2.58 -0.74
CA PHE A 41 -10.47 -2.41 0.58
C PHE A 41 -9.73 -1.35 1.39
N LEU A 42 -8.41 -1.30 1.31
CA LEU A 42 -7.63 -0.25 1.97
C LEU A 42 -7.92 1.13 1.39
N PHE A 43 -8.08 1.26 0.07
CA PHE A 43 -8.51 2.53 -0.53
C PHE A 43 -9.86 2.99 -0.02
N ARG A 44 -10.84 2.07 0.09
CA ARG A 44 -12.16 2.39 0.65
C ARG A 44 -12.09 2.83 2.11
N LEU A 45 -11.35 2.10 2.94
CA LEU A 45 -11.17 2.45 4.36
C LEU A 45 -10.42 3.78 4.53
N ALA A 46 -9.37 4.01 3.75
CA ALA A 46 -8.62 5.26 3.78
C ALA A 46 -9.44 6.46 3.26
N SER A 47 -10.47 6.23 2.44
CA SER A 47 -11.35 7.30 1.94
C SER A 47 -12.39 7.74 2.96
N ASP A 48 -12.65 6.96 4.02
CA ASP A 48 -13.63 7.30 5.05
C ASP A 48 -12.96 8.01 6.24
N PRO A 49 -13.26 9.31 6.49
CA PRO A 49 -12.66 10.06 7.59
C PRO A 49 -13.05 9.55 8.99
N GLN A 50 -14.08 8.71 9.11
CA GLN A 50 -14.51 8.12 10.38
C GLN A 50 -13.70 6.88 10.78
N VAL A 51 -12.85 6.35 9.90
CA VAL A 51 -12.04 5.17 10.20
C VAL A 51 -10.98 5.53 11.25
N PRO A 52 -10.98 4.88 12.44
CA PRO A 52 -10.11 5.26 13.55
C PRO A 52 -8.61 5.23 13.22
N ALA A 53 -8.17 4.27 12.40
CA ALA A 53 -6.76 4.08 12.02
C ALA A 53 -6.41 4.72 10.66
N ARG A 54 -7.22 5.65 10.15
CA ARG A 54 -7.10 6.19 8.79
C ARG A 54 -5.72 6.76 8.46
N SER A 55 -5.11 7.56 9.33
CA SER A 55 -3.77 8.12 9.10
C SER A 55 -2.74 7.02 8.91
N GLY A 56 -2.79 5.99 9.76
CA GLY A 56 -1.93 4.82 9.63
C GLY A 56 -2.18 3.99 8.36
N LEU A 57 -3.39 4.03 7.81
CA LEU A 57 -3.69 3.39 6.51
C LEU A 57 -3.11 4.18 5.35
N LEU A 58 -3.10 5.52 5.41
CA LEU A 58 -2.45 6.35 4.41
C LEU A 58 -0.93 6.07 4.35
N ASP A 59 -0.27 6.00 5.51
CA ASP A 59 1.16 5.65 5.59
C ASP A 59 1.45 4.24 5.02
N LEU A 60 0.54 3.30 5.29
CA LEU A 60 0.63 1.95 4.77
C LEU A 60 0.49 1.92 3.24
N LEU A 61 -0.46 2.67 2.67
CA LEU A 61 -0.63 2.77 1.22
C LEU A 61 0.60 3.38 0.52
N VAL A 62 1.26 4.36 1.16
CA VAL A 62 2.54 4.90 0.67
C VAL A 62 3.64 3.83 0.67
N SER A 63 3.68 3.00 1.72
CA SER A 63 4.65 1.90 1.80
C SER A 63 4.38 0.86 0.71
N VAL A 64 3.12 0.46 0.52
CA VAL A 64 2.72 -0.47 -0.54
C VAL A 64 3.03 0.09 -1.92
N ALA A 65 2.82 1.38 -2.16
CA ALA A 65 3.22 2.03 -3.40
C ALA A 65 4.73 1.89 -3.66
N GLY A 66 5.57 2.10 -2.63
CA GLY A 66 7.03 1.93 -2.74
C GLY A 66 7.45 0.48 -3.00
N PHE A 67 6.85 -0.49 -2.31
CA PHE A 67 7.09 -1.92 -2.59
C PHE A 67 6.59 -2.35 -3.97
N SER A 68 5.64 -1.63 -4.55
CA SER A 68 5.12 -1.90 -5.89
C SER A 68 5.99 -1.29 -6.99
N GLU A 69 7.00 -0.47 -6.67
CA GLU A 69 7.91 0.07 -7.68
C GLU A 69 8.70 -1.08 -8.34
N PRO A 70 8.89 -1.03 -9.68
CA PRO A 70 9.67 -2.03 -10.38
C PRO A 70 11.13 -1.95 -9.97
N ILE A 71 11.75 -3.11 -9.78
CA ILE A 71 13.19 -3.19 -9.51
C ILE A 71 13.94 -3.31 -10.83
N ASP A 72 14.94 -2.43 -11.01
CA ASP A 72 15.88 -2.54 -12.11
C ASP A 72 16.67 -3.86 -12.00
N ALA A 73 16.58 -4.70 -13.03
CA ALA A 73 17.26 -5.98 -13.07
C ALA A 73 18.79 -5.85 -13.14
N GLU A 74 19.30 -4.68 -13.54
CA GLU A 74 20.73 -4.38 -13.56
C GLU A 74 21.25 -3.87 -12.20
N ASP A 75 20.35 -3.48 -11.29
CA ASP A 75 20.71 -3.10 -9.92
C ASP A 75 20.82 -4.35 -9.03
N GLU A 76 22.00 -4.96 -9.05
CA GLU A 76 22.30 -6.17 -8.28
C GLU A 76 22.04 -6.02 -6.77
N VAL A 77 22.18 -4.81 -6.21
CA VAL A 77 21.93 -4.56 -4.78
C VAL A 77 20.43 -4.64 -4.52
N MET A 78 19.62 -3.95 -5.32
CA MET A 78 18.16 -3.97 -5.17
C MET A 78 17.59 -5.37 -5.42
N VAL A 79 18.05 -6.07 -6.46
CA VAL A 79 17.66 -7.46 -6.74
C VAL A 79 18.01 -8.37 -5.57
N ARG A 80 19.19 -8.21 -4.96
CA ARG A 80 19.60 -9.01 -3.79
C ARG A 80 18.73 -8.78 -2.56
N TRP A 81 18.30 -7.53 -2.32
CA TRP A 81 17.55 -7.16 -1.12
C TRP A 81 16.05 -7.42 -1.25
N PHE A 82 15.49 -7.27 -2.45
CA PHE A 82 14.05 -7.21 -2.66
C PHE A 82 13.53 -8.19 -3.73
N GLY A 83 14.41 -8.99 -4.32
CA GLY A 83 14.08 -9.94 -5.38
C GLY A 83 13.96 -9.29 -6.77
N SER A 84 13.83 -10.12 -7.80
CA SER A 84 13.47 -9.67 -9.15
C SER A 84 11.95 -9.49 -9.26
N ASP A 85 11.48 -8.53 -10.06
CA ASP A 85 10.05 -8.39 -10.37
C ASP A 85 9.43 -9.69 -10.93
N SER A 86 10.24 -10.54 -11.60
CA SER A 86 9.78 -11.84 -12.13
C SER A 86 9.38 -12.85 -11.05
N ASP A 87 9.96 -12.74 -9.85
CA ASP A 87 9.63 -13.57 -8.68
C ASP A 87 8.48 -12.96 -7.86
N HIS A 88 8.12 -11.70 -8.14
CA HIS A 88 7.20 -10.88 -7.36
C HIS A 88 6.05 -10.29 -8.20
N PRO A 89 5.19 -11.13 -8.80
CA PRO A 89 4.11 -10.68 -9.67
C PRO A 89 3.10 -9.77 -8.94
N GLU A 90 3.02 -9.85 -7.61
CA GLU A 90 2.19 -8.98 -6.78
C GLU A 90 2.55 -7.50 -6.92
N ARG A 91 3.80 -7.15 -7.26
CA ARG A 91 4.21 -5.75 -7.49
C ARG A 91 3.50 -5.17 -8.70
N GLU A 92 3.56 -5.86 -9.83
CA GLU A 92 2.87 -5.45 -11.06
C GLU A 92 1.35 -5.42 -10.86
N GLN A 93 0.80 -6.43 -10.17
CA GLN A 93 -0.63 -6.47 -9.87
C GLN A 93 -1.05 -5.30 -8.96
N CYS A 94 -0.26 -4.95 -7.94
CA CYS A 94 -0.54 -3.78 -7.11
C CYS A 94 -0.49 -2.49 -7.93
N ARG A 95 0.52 -2.32 -8.82
CA ARG A 95 0.57 -1.17 -9.75
C ARG A 95 -0.69 -1.07 -10.60
N ALA A 96 -1.15 -2.19 -11.17
CA ALA A 96 -2.38 -2.23 -11.97
C ALA A 96 -3.59 -1.77 -11.14
N VAL A 97 -3.70 -2.21 -9.88
CA VAL A 97 -4.79 -1.78 -8.98
C VAL A 97 -4.67 -0.30 -8.60
N PHE A 98 -3.46 0.25 -8.39
CA PHE A 98 -3.28 1.68 -8.18
C PHE A 98 -3.76 2.50 -9.40
N VAL A 99 -3.44 2.05 -10.62
CA VAL A 99 -3.88 2.70 -11.87
C VAL A 99 -5.41 2.60 -12.03
N GLU A 100 -6.00 1.44 -11.76
CA GLU A 100 -7.46 1.26 -11.80
C GLU A 100 -8.18 2.22 -10.84
N HIS A 101 -7.58 2.49 -9.69
CA HIS A 101 -8.12 3.39 -8.66
C HIS A 101 -7.49 4.79 -8.66
N ALA A 102 -6.91 5.23 -9.78
CA ALA A 102 -6.12 6.46 -9.85
C ALA A 102 -6.83 7.71 -9.30
N SER A 103 -8.15 7.85 -9.52
CA SER A 103 -8.92 8.99 -9.00
C SER A 103 -8.95 9.04 -7.47
N VAL A 104 -9.14 7.87 -6.83
CA VAL A 104 -9.13 7.73 -5.37
C VAL A 104 -7.72 7.97 -4.84
N VAL A 105 -6.72 7.39 -5.48
CA VAL A 105 -5.30 7.52 -5.12
C VAL A 105 -4.85 8.99 -5.20
N ALA A 106 -5.31 9.74 -6.21
CA ALA A 106 -5.04 11.17 -6.36
C ALA A 106 -5.64 12.01 -5.23
N MET A 107 -6.89 11.70 -4.86
CA MET A 107 -7.60 12.38 -3.77
C MET A 107 -6.91 12.12 -2.43
N LEU A 108 -6.61 10.86 -2.11
CA LEU A 108 -5.89 10.47 -0.89
C LEU A 108 -4.47 11.07 -0.85
N ALA A 109 -3.79 11.18 -1.98
CA ALA A 109 -2.48 11.83 -2.05
C ALA A 109 -2.55 13.32 -1.68
N GLY A 110 -3.68 14.00 -1.91
CA GLY A 110 -3.88 15.38 -1.46
C GLY A 110 -3.84 15.55 0.07
N GLU A 111 -4.07 14.46 0.80
CA GLU A 111 -4.18 14.44 2.26
C GLU A 111 -2.89 14.02 2.97
N LEU A 112 -1.93 13.43 2.26
CA LEU A 112 -0.62 13.10 2.80
C LEU A 112 0.16 14.37 3.17
N SER A 113 0.90 14.37 4.26
CA SER A 113 1.63 15.57 4.72
C SER A 113 2.97 15.79 3.98
N GLY A 114 3.62 14.72 3.50
CA GLY A 114 4.96 14.76 2.91
C GLY A 114 4.96 14.85 1.38
N PRO A 115 5.70 15.80 0.75
CA PRO A 115 5.71 15.95 -0.72
C PRO A 115 6.26 14.72 -1.46
N VAL A 116 7.20 13.99 -0.84
CA VAL A 116 7.74 12.73 -1.37
C VAL A 116 6.65 11.65 -1.40
N ASP A 117 5.92 11.50 -0.30
CA ASP A 117 4.86 10.48 -0.18
C ASP A 117 3.70 10.78 -1.14
N ARG A 118 3.34 12.06 -1.31
CA ARG A 118 2.37 12.49 -2.33
C ARG A 118 2.79 12.07 -3.72
N THR A 119 4.06 12.33 -4.06
CA THR A 119 4.61 12.04 -5.39
C THR A 119 4.60 10.54 -5.64
N ARG A 120 5.11 9.74 -4.70
CA ARG A 120 5.12 8.28 -4.77
C ARG A 120 3.72 7.70 -4.96
N HIS A 121 2.76 8.16 -4.15
CA HIS A 121 1.38 7.68 -4.24
C HIS A 121 0.73 8.03 -5.59
N ARG A 122 1.01 9.21 -6.15
CA ARG A 122 0.52 9.62 -7.49
C ARG A 122 1.21 8.87 -8.62
N GLN A 123 2.51 8.63 -8.53
CA GLN A 123 3.28 7.87 -9.50
C GLN A 123 2.77 6.42 -9.59
N ALA A 124 2.45 5.79 -8.45
CA ALA A 124 1.85 4.46 -8.44
C ALA A 124 0.51 4.39 -9.21
N ALA A 125 -0.26 5.49 -9.23
CA ALA A 125 -1.48 5.60 -10.03
C ALA A 125 -1.27 6.02 -11.50
N GLY A 126 -0.02 6.14 -11.97
CA GLY A 126 0.28 6.56 -13.35
C GLY A 126 -0.10 8.01 -13.65
N LEU A 127 -0.12 8.87 -12.63
CA LEU A 127 -0.55 10.28 -12.75
C LEU A 127 0.60 11.27 -12.89
N LEU A 128 1.83 10.78 -13.07
CA LEU A 128 3.08 11.52 -13.22
C LEU A 128 3.99 10.81 -14.22
#